data_AF-A0A2S0JXB2-F1
#
_entry.id   AF-A0A2S0JXB2-F1
#
_cell.length_a   1.000
_cell.length_b   1.000
_cell.length_c   1.000
_cell.angle_alpha   90.00
_cell.angle_beta   90.00
_cell.angle_gamma   90.00
#
_symmetry.space_group_name_H-M   'P 1'
#
loop_
_entity.id
_entity.type
_entity.pdbx_description
1 polymer ?
#
loop_
_entity_poly.entity_id
_entity_poly.type
_entity_poly.pdbx_seq_one_letter_code
_entity_poly.pdbx_strand_id
1 'polypeptide(L)'
;MLLSIFLIGCSSKEASLDSIAFSSKECEQNWGICTVYDKGKNNRSGDNVVKIAILDSGINSNLDILEGKVKETYNAINKNSETLDELGHGTMIASIIAAEENSHNIIGVNPDAELYDVQVLNSKGSGQIENVIDGIHWSIDKKVDIINLSFGFKKDEPMLKEAIHLALSNDILVVASAGNTLGLYTHYPAMYEGVYSISAIDKDLNRYNLAAKGKIDYVAPGVDIPVYNQNGDTIIQSGTSLATAYATGIISILMSKEDSKKDLKLTSKPLGKKDDFGLGLLIIK
;
A
#
# COMPACT_ATOMS: atom_id res chain seq x y z
N MET A 1 -51.58 -45.32 -12.65
CA MET A 1 -51.50 -44.13 -11.79
C MET A 1 -50.09 -43.56 -11.95
N LEU A 2 -49.87 -42.77 -13.00
CA LEU A 2 -48.62 -42.04 -13.25
C LEU A 2 -48.96 -40.56 -13.15
N LEU A 3 -48.33 -39.90 -12.19
CA LEU A 3 -48.49 -38.48 -11.89
C LEU A 3 -47.46 -37.71 -12.73
N SER A 4 -47.92 -36.91 -13.70
CA SER A 4 -47.10 -35.93 -14.41
C SER A 4 -46.97 -34.68 -13.55
N ILE A 5 -45.74 -34.25 -13.26
CA ILE A 5 -45.45 -32.92 -12.69
C ILE A 5 -44.59 -32.16 -13.70
N PHE A 6 -45.10 -30.99 -14.11
CA PHE A 6 -44.40 -30.03 -14.95
C PHE A 6 -43.29 -29.34 -14.15
N LEU A 7 -42.07 -29.29 -14.70
CA LEU A 7 -41.02 -28.38 -14.25
C LEU A 7 -41.28 -27.01 -14.86
N ILE A 8 -41.67 -26.09 -13.98
CA ILE A 8 -41.79 -24.65 -14.23
C ILE A 8 -40.38 -24.09 -14.48
N GLY A 9 -40.27 -23.25 -15.50
CA GLY A 9 -39.00 -22.70 -15.97
C GLY A 9 -38.22 -21.95 -14.89
N CYS A 10 -36.93 -22.26 -14.79
CA CYS A 10 -35.96 -21.38 -14.17
C CYS A 10 -35.58 -20.31 -15.20
N SER A 11 -36.13 -19.11 -15.00
CA SER A 11 -35.56 -17.87 -15.51
C SER A 11 -34.16 -17.72 -14.90
N SER A 12 -33.12 -17.75 -15.72
CA SER A 12 -31.78 -17.31 -15.35
C SER A 12 -31.85 -15.82 -15.00
N LYS A 13 -31.93 -15.50 -13.71
CA LYS A 13 -31.53 -14.17 -13.25
C LYS A 13 -30.02 -14.14 -13.32
N GLU A 14 -29.49 -13.49 -14.34
CA GLU A 14 -28.17 -12.86 -14.27
C GLU A 14 -28.15 -12.06 -12.97
N ALA A 15 -27.28 -12.45 -12.03
CA ALA A 15 -27.00 -11.62 -10.89
C ALA A 15 -26.26 -10.39 -11.42
N SER A 16 -26.93 -9.24 -11.43
CA SER A 16 -26.23 -7.97 -11.51
C SER A 16 -25.23 -7.94 -10.35
N LEU A 17 -23.95 -7.80 -10.68
CA LEU A 17 -22.89 -7.45 -9.74
C LEU A 17 -23.15 -6.02 -9.23
N ASP A 18 -24.16 -5.87 -8.38
CA ASP A 18 -24.37 -4.65 -7.63
C ASP A 18 -23.23 -4.54 -6.62
N SER A 19 -22.41 -3.50 -6.78
CA SER A 19 -21.31 -3.15 -5.87
C SER A 19 -21.83 -3.13 -4.43
N ILE A 20 -21.35 -4.04 -3.58
CA ILE A 20 -21.74 -4.08 -2.17
C ILE A 20 -21.02 -2.92 -1.49
N ALA A 21 -21.76 -2.04 -0.82
CA ALA A 21 -21.13 -0.96 -0.08
C ALA A 21 -20.46 -1.50 1.19
N PHE A 22 -19.35 -0.90 1.65
CA PHE A 22 -18.81 -1.21 2.98
C PHE A 22 -19.89 -1.05 4.05
N SER A 23 -20.00 -2.03 4.95
CA SER A 23 -20.93 -1.95 6.07
C SER A 23 -20.50 -0.85 7.05
N SER A 24 -21.45 -0.26 7.78
CA SER A 24 -21.13 0.74 8.81
C SER A 24 -20.15 0.19 9.86
N LYS A 25 -20.23 -1.11 10.15
CA LYS A 25 -19.35 -1.82 11.07
C LYS A 25 -17.92 -1.95 10.52
N GLU A 26 -17.75 -2.25 9.24
CA GLU A 26 -16.43 -2.24 8.58
C GLU A 26 -15.81 -0.85 8.61
N CYS A 27 -16.60 0.19 8.34
CA CYS A 27 -16.10 1.57 8.38
C CYS A 27 -15.77 2.07 9.78
N GLU A 28 -16.50 1.61 10.81
CA GLU A 28 -16.14 1.86 12.20
C GLU A 28 -14.84 1.15 12.59
N GLN A 29 -14.63 -0.07 12.09
CA GLN A 29 -13.44 -0.85 12.39
C GLN A 29 -12.20 -0.35 11.65
N ASN A 30 -12.35 0.07 10.39
CA ASN A 30 -11.29 0.67 9.59
C ASN A 30 -11.82 1.88 8.80
N TRP A 31 -11.69 3.07 9.37
CA TRP A 31 -12.13 4.30 8.71
C TRP A 31 -11.35 4.59 7.42
N GLY A 32 -10.08 4.17 7.37
CA GLY A 32 -9.17 4.47 6.27
C GLY A 32 -9.62 3.82 4.97
N ILE A 33 -9.96 2.53 5.01
CA ILE A 33 -10.42 1.80 3.83
C ILE A 33 -11.72 2.40 3.28
N CYS A 34 -12.67 2.75 4.14
CA CYS A 34 -13.92 3.38 3.70
C CYS A 34 -13.73 4.79 3.14
N THR A 35 -12.72 5.51 3.62
CA THR A 35 -12.44 6.88 3.17
C THR A 35 -11.87 6.91 1.75
N VAL A 36 -11.15 5.86 1.33
CA VAL A 36 -10.46 5.83 0.03
C VAL A 36 -11.33 5.25 -1.09
N TYR A 37 -12.38 4.48 -0.77
CA TYR A 37 -13.35 4.00 -1.76
C TYR A 37 -14.55 4.97 -1.88
N ASP A 38 -14.64 5.71 -2.98
CA ASP A 38 -15.71 6.70 -3.20
C ASP A 38 -17.09 6.00 -3.26
N LYS A 39 -18.06 6.56 -2.52
CA LYS A 39 -19.45 6.09 -2.43
C LYS A 39 -19.63 4.64 -1.98
N GLY A 40 -18.68 4.11 -1.21
CA GLY A 40 -18.76 2.80 -0.59
C GLY A 40 -18.55 1.63 -1.56
N LYS A 41 -18.34 1.86 -2.86
CA LYS A 41 -18.13 0.75 -3.81
C LYS A 41 -16.92 -0.08 -3.41
N ASN A 42 -17.13 -1.36 -3.09
CA ASN A 42 -16.07 -2.28 -2.71
C ASN A 42 -15.44 -3.02 -3.91
N ASN A 43 -15.46 -2.46 -5.12
CA ASN A 43 -14.90 -3.17 -6.27
C ASN A 43 -13.36 -3.20 -6.18
N ARG A 44 -12.87 -4.21 -5.47
CA ARG A 44 -11.46 -4.50 -5.17
C ARG A 44 -10.79 -5.41 -6.18
N SER A 45 -11.46 -5.73 -7.30
CA SER A 45 -10.86 -6.51 -8.36
C SER A 45 -10.45 -5.62 -9.53
N GLY A 46 -9.40 -6.05 -10.21
CA GLY A 46 -9.02 -5.62 -11.55
C GLY A 46 -8.64 -6.85 -12.37
N ASP A 47 -8.51 -6.67 -13.68
CA ASP A 47 -8.23 -7.79 -14.60
C ASP A 47 -6.74 -8.18 -14.60
N ASN A 48 -5.87 -7.34 -14.06
CA ASN A 48 -4.42 -7.51 -14.04
C ASN A 48 -3.87 -7.66 -12.62
N VAL A 49 -2.95 -8.61 -12.43
CA VAL A 49 -2.22 -8.78 -11.18
C VAL A 49 -1.07 -7.77 -11.12
N VAL A 50 -1.00 -7.00 -10.04
CA VAL A 50 0.04 -5.97 -9.82
C VAL A 50 1.09 -6.46 -8.83
N LYS A 51 2.35 -6.30 -9.19
CA LYS A 51 3.52 -6.71 -8.40
C LYS A 51 4.06 -5.56 -7.58
N ILE A 52 4.19 -5.74 -6.26
CA ILE A 52 4.58 -4.70 -5.33
C ILE A 52 5.78 -5.17 -4.52
N ALA A 53 6.92 -4.52 -4.69
CA ALA A 53 8.05 -4.67 -3.77
C ALA A 53 7.85 -3.80 -2.54
N ILE A 54 7.84 -4.44 -1.37
CA ILE A 54 7.84 -3.77 -0.07
C ILE A 54 9.27 -3.82 0.45
N LEU A 55 9.98 -2.69 0.29
CA LEU A 55 11.30 -2.52 0.91
C LEU A 55 11.06 -2.07 2.35
N ASP A 56 11.31 -2.95 3.31
CA ASP A 56 11.03 -2.68 4.73
C ASP A 56 11.81 -3.63 5.66
N SER A 57 11.26 -3.97 6.83
CA SER A 57 11.88 -4.86 7.84
C SER A 57 11.73 -6.36 7.58
N GLY A 58 11.11 -6.75 6.47
CA GLY A 58 10.66 -8.11 6.18
C GLY A 58 9.13 -8.23 6.28
N ILE A 59 8.56 -9.37 5.88
CA ILE A 59 7.14 -9.68 6.03
C ILE A 59 6.99 -11.07 6.68
N ASN A 60 6.15 -11.21 7.72
CA ASN A 60 5.74 -12.53 8.18
C ASN A 60 4.65 -13.10 7.25
N SER A 61 5.07 -13.82 6.21
CA SER A 61 4.17 -14.43 5.23
C SER A 61 3.45 -15.69 5.72
N ASN A 62 3.73 -16.15 6.95
CA ASN A 62 3.07 -17.32 7.54
C ASN A 62 1.72 -16.98 8.19
N LEU A 63 1.33 -15.70 8.22
CA LEU A 63 0.03 -15.27 8.70
C LEU A 63 -1.05 -15.62 7.65
N ASP A 64 -2.16 -16.21 8.09
CA ASP A 64 -3.29 -16.60 7.22
C ASP A 64 -3.75 -15.46 6.30
N ILE A 65 -3.71 -14.20 6.79
CA ILE A 65 -4.09 -13.01 6.03
C ILE A 65 -3.16 -12.67 4.85
N LEU A 66 -1.94 -13.23 4.83
CA LEU A 66 -0.93 -13.01 3.78
C LEU A 66 -0.56 -14.33 3.08
N GLU A 67 -1.31 -15.41 3.33
CA GLU A 67 -1.02 -16.72 2.76
C GLU A 67 -1.01 -16.64 1.23
N GLY A 68 0.11 -17.09 0.63
CA GLY A 68 0.28 -17.08 -0.82
C GLY A 68 0.44 -15.70 -1.47
N LYS A 69 0.45 -14.60 -0.70
CA LYS A 69 0.62 -13.22 -1.23
C LYS A 69 2.06 -12.88 -1.54
N VAL A 70 3.00 -13.31 -0.68
CA VAL A 70 4.43 -13.10 -0.89
C VAL A 70 4.95 -14.12 -1.91
N LYS A 71 5.42 -13.65 -3.06
CA LYS A 71 5.87 -14.51 -4.18
C LYS A 71 7.37 -14.78 -4.15
N GLU A 72 8.16 -13.77 -3.82
CA GLU A 72 9.60 -13.86 -3.74
C GLU A 72 10.12 -12.96 -2.61
N THR A 73 11.26 -13.33 -2.03
CA THR A 73 11.88 -12.61 -0.93
C THR A 73 13.34 -12.27 -1.23
N TYR A 74 13.83 -11.17 -0.67
CA TYR A 74 15.23 -10.76 -0.75
C TYR A 74 15.69 -10.09 0.53
N ASN A 75 16.67 -10.70 1.19
CA ASN A 75 17.31 -10.10 2.37
C ASN A 75 18.57 -9.34 1.94
N ALA A 76 18.44 -8.02 1.78
CA ALA A 76 19.56 -7.17 1.41
C ALA A 76 20.59 -7.00 2.55
N ILE A 77 20.18 -7.21 3.80
CA ILE A 77 21.04 -7.12 4.99
C ILE A 77 21.95 -8.35 5.09
N ASN A 78 21.40 -9.53 4.83
CA ASN A 78 22.13 -10.80 4.77
C ASN A 78 21.65 -11.63 3.57
N LYS A 79 22.35 -11.48 2.44
CA LYS A 79 22.00 -12.08 1.14
C LYS A 79 21.96 -13.61 1.10
N ASN A 80 22.44 -14.27 2.16
CA ASN A 80 22.45 -15.73 2.29
C ASN A 80 21.34 -16.25 3.23
N SER A 81 20.39 -15.40 3.61
CA SER A 81 19.30 -15.75 4.52
C SER A 81 17.97 -15.33 3.96
N GLU A 82 16.92 -16.00 4.41
CA GLU A 82 15.54 -15.57 4.15
C GLU A 82 15.26 -14.24 4.86
N THR A 83 14.20 -13.56 4.44
CA THR A 83 13.69 -12.39 5.14
C THR A 83 13.05 -12.82 6.47
N LEU A 84 13.17 -11.97 7.49
CA LEU A 84 12.54 -12.21 8.79
C LEU A 84 12.10 -10.89 9.42
N ASP A 85 10.80 -10.72 9.62
CA ASP A 85 10.24 -9.50 10.20
C ASP A 85 10.21 -9.51 11.73
N GLU A 86 11.37 -9.33 12.36
CA GLU A 86 11.46 -9.21 13.82
C GLU A 86 10.86 -7.90 14.35
N LEU A 87 10.88 -6.84 13.54
CA LEU A 87 10.35 -5.53 13.91
C LEU A 87 8.82 -5.48 13.84
N GLY A 88 8.24 -6.11 12.82
CA GLY A 88 6.81 -6.10 12.51
C GLY A 88 6.34 -4.98 11.59
N HIS A 89 7.23 -4.06 11.20
CA HIS A 89 6.83 -2.90 10.40
C HIS A 89 6.42 -3.29 8.98
N GLY A 90 7.24 -4.07 8.27
CA GLY A 90 6.91 -4.55 6.93
C GLY A 90 5.63 -5.40 6.90
N THR A 91 5.36 -6.22 7.92
CA THR A 91 4.08 -6.95 8.04
C THR A 91 2.88 -6.00 8.17
N MET A 92 3.00 -4.92 8.96
CA MET A 92 1.94 -3.90 9.06
C MET A 92 1.67 -3.26 7.69
N ILE A 93 2.72 -2.91 6.94
CA ILE A 93 2.63 -2.33 5.60
C ILE A 93 1.96 -3.31 4.61
N ALA A 94 2.42 -4.56 4.59
CA ALA A 94 1.86 -5.62 3.76
C ALA A 94 0.36 -5.83 4.05
N SER A 95 -0.03 -5.77 5.32
CA SER A 95 -1.42 -5.96 5.72
C SER A 95 -2.36 -4.87 5.19
N ILE A 96 -1.93 -3.61 5.18
CA ILE A 96 -2.72 -2.51 4.60
C ILE A 96 -2.88 -2.70 3.08
N ILE A 97 -1.85 -3.22 2.42
CA ILE A 97 -1.84 -3.35 0.95
C ILE A 97 -2.70 -4.54 0.51
N ALA A 98 -2.44 -5.73 1.05
CA ALA A 98 -2.93 -6.98 0.46
C ALA A 98 -3.47 -8.03 1.45
N ALA A 99 -3.78 -7.66 2.70
CA ALA A 99 -4.42 -8.61 3.62
C ALA A 99 -5.73 -9.15 3.04
N GLU A 100 -5.90 -10.47 3.10
CA GLU A 100 -7.16 -11.14 2.79
C GLU A 100 -8.26 -10.77 3.77
N GLU A 101 -9.50 -10.84 3.31
CA GLU A 101 -10.65 -10.70 4.19
C GLU A 101 -10.71 -11.87 5.19
N ASN A 102 -10.73 -11.57 6.48
CA ASN A 102 -10.93 -12.57 7.51
C ASN A 102 -11.98 -12.11 8.53
N SER A 103 -12.25 -12.95 9.53
CA SER A 103 -13.22 -12.70 10.61
C SER A 103 -12.95 -11.47 11.50
N HIS A 104 -11.78 -10.84 11.36
CA HIS A 104 -11.34 -9.66 12.13
C HIS A 104 -11.46 -8.35 11.34
N ASN A 105 -12.02 -8.38 10.12
CA ASN A 105 -12.49 -7.23 9.33
C ASN A 105 -11.43 -6.16 8.97
N ILE A 106 -10.14 -6.48 8.99
CA ILE A 106 -9.11 -5.64 8.37
C ILE A 106 -8.72 -6.32 7.06
N ILE A 107 -9.00 -5.64 5.96
CA ILE A 107 -8.75 -6.12 4.61
C ILE A 107 -7.86 -5.10 3.90
N GLY A 108 -6.91 -5.62 3.12
CA GLY A 108 -6.03 -4.82 2.29
C GLY A 108 -6.78 -3.99 1.26
N VAL A 109 -6.15 -2.93 0.78
CA VAL A 109 -6.71 -2.11 -0.29
C VAL A 109 -6.82 -2.89 -1.60
N ASN A 110 -5.83 -3.72 -1.91
CA ASN A 110 -5.77 -4.61 -3.07
C ASN A 110 -5.32 -6.02 -2.65
N PRO A 111 -6.24 -6.87 -2.17
CA PRO A 111 -5.91 -8.25 -1.78
C PRO A 111 -5.32 -9.08 -2.91
N ASP A 112 -5.63 -8.79 -4.18
CA ASP A 112 -5.15 -9.55 -5.34
C ASP A 112 -3.72 -9.19 -5.77
N ALA A 113 -3.06 -8.23 -5.11
CA ALA A 113 -1.68 -7.87 -5.40
C ALA A 113 -0.68 -8.98 -5.02
N GLU A 114 0.38 -9.11 -5.82
CA GLU A 114 1.52 -9.96 -5.51
C GLU A 114 2.58 -9.16 -4.76
N LEU A 115 2.97 -9.63 -3.58
CA LEU A 115 3.98 -8.98 -2.76
C LEU A 115 5.37 -9.59 -3.00
N TYR A 116 6.36 -8.72 -3.06
CA TYR A 116 7.77 -9.05 -3.10
C TYR A 116 8.41 -8.50 -1.83
N ASP A 117 8.83 -9.37 -0.93
CA ASP A 117 9.37 -8.98 0.38
C ASP A 117 10.86 -8.64 0.28
N VAL A 118 11.21 -7.39 0.52
CA VAL A 118 12.59 -6.92 0.41
C VAL A 118 13.06 -6.34 1.74
N GLN A 119 13.79 -7.15 2.51
CA GLN A 119 14.29 -6.73 3.82
C GLN A 119 15.53 -5.84 3.67
N VAL A 120 15.36 -4.55 3.97
CA VAL A 120 16.41 -3.52 3.96
C VAL A 120 16.58 -2.84 5.32
N LEU A 121 15.62 -3.03 6.24
CA LEU A 121 15.64 -2.53 7.62
C LEU A 121 15.84 -3.69 8.61
N ASN A 122 16.67 -3.49 9.62
CA ASN A 122 16.88 -4.48 10.67
C ASN A 122 15.77 -4.45 11.74
N SER A 123 15.88 -5.30 12.76
CA SER A 123 14.94 -5.40 13.89
C SER A 123 14.78 -4.14 14.74
N LYS A 124 15.57 -3.08 14.48
CA LYS A 124 15.46 -1.76 15.11
C LYS A 124 14.94 -0.68 14.14
N GLY A 125 14.48 -1.07 12.95
CA GLY A 125 14.04 -0.15 11.90
C GLY A 125 15.17 0.65 11.26
N SER A 126 16.42 0.22 11.44
CA SER A 126 17.60 0.90 10.85
C SER A 126 18.03 0.20 9.56
N GLY A 127 18.25 0.97 8.50
CA GLY A 127 18.75 0.50 7.21
C GLY A 127 20.02 1.22 6.77
N GLN A 128 20.83 0.53 5.99
CA GLN A 128 21.97 1.12 5.26
C GLN A 128 21.53 1.49 3.85
N ILE A 129 22.07 2.59 3.31
CA ILE A 129 21.71 3.09 1.97
C ILE A 129 22.04 2.04 0.91
N GLU A 130 23.15 1.33 1.07
CA GLU A 130 23.61 0.26 0.19
C GLU A 130 22.58 -0.88 0.11
N ASN A 131 21.99 -1.28 1.24
CA ASN A 131 20.97 -2.33 1.27
C ASN A 131 19.68 -1.87 0.57
N VAL A 132 19.33 -0.58 0.71
CA VAL A 132 18.17 -0.01 0.00
C VAL A 132 18.41 0.00 -1.51
N ILE A 133 19.61 0.40 -1.95
CA ILE A 133 20.01 0.39 -3.36
C ILE A 133 19.96 -1.04 -3.92
N ASP A 134 20.53 -2.01 -3.22
CA ASP A 134 20.48 -3.43 -3.61
C ASP A 134 19.03 -3.94 -3.71
N GLY A 135 18.17 -3.56 -2.77
CA GLY A 135 16.75 -3.89 -2.80
C GLY A 135 16.01 -3.28 -4.00
N ILE A 136 16.36 -2.04 -4.38
CA ILE A 136 15.80 -1.37 -5.57
C ILE A 136 16.24 -2.11 -6.84
N HIS A 137 17.54 -2.43 -6.97
CA HIS A 137 18.04 -3.19 -8.12
C HIS A 137 17.40 -4.56 -8.23
N TRP A 138 17.28 -5.28 -7.12
CA TRP A 138 16.60 -6.58 -7.12
C TRP A 138 15.13 -6.45 -7.56
N SER A 139 14.44 -5.38 -7.10
CA SER A 139 13.06 -5.10 -7.50
C SER A 139 12.91 -4.80 -9.00
N ILE A 140 13.90 -4.10 -9.59
CA ILE A 140 13.99 -3.89 -11.05
C ILE A 140 14.17 -5.22 -11.77
N ASP A 141 15.06 -6.09 -11.30
CA ASP A 141 15.30 -7.40 -11.89
C ASP A 141 14.05 -8.30 -11.86
N LYS A 142 13.24 -8.18 -10.79
CA LYS A 142 11.95 -8.86 -10.66
C LYS A 142 10.82 -8.21 -11.44
N LYS A 143 11.08 -7.06 -12.07
CA LYS A 143 10.11 -6.31 -12.89
C LYS A 143 8.82 -6.06 -12.12
N VAL A 144 8.96 -5.64 -10.86
CA VAL A 144 7.80 -5.23 -10.07
C VAL A 144 7.18 -3.97 -10.68
N ASP A 145 5.92 -3.71 -10.36
CA ASP A 145 5.21 -2.54 -10.87
C ASP A 145 5.35 -1.33 -9.95
N ILE A 146 5.42 -1.60 -8.64
CA ILE A 146 5.49 -0.58 -7.60
C ILE A 146 6.57 -0.95 -6.58
N ILE A 147 7.38 0.02 -6.17
CA ILE A 147 8.26 -0.04 -5.01
C ILE A 147 7.67 0.84 -3.91
N ASN A 148 7.36 0.23 -2.77
CA ASN A 148 6.88 0.91 -1.56
C ASN A 148 8.03 1.12 -0.58
N LEU A 149 8.24 2.38 -0.17
CA LEU A 149 9.28 2.81 0.76
C LEU A 149 8.63 3.55 1.94
N SER A 150 8.14 2.78 2.92
CA SER A 150 7.48 3.28 4.12
C SER A 150 8.46 3.77 5.20
N PHE A 151 9.61 4.29 4.77
CA PHE A 151 10.65 4.88 5.61
C PHE A 151 11.31 6.05 4.85
N GLY A 152 12.31 6.70 5.46
CA GLY A 152 13.13 7.67 4.74
C GLY A 152 14.34 8.16 5.52
N PHE A 153 15.25 8.80 4.80
CA PHE A 153 16.49 9.38 5.29
C PHE A 153 16.40 10.90 5.32
N LYS A 154 17.16 11.51 6.25
CA LYS A 154 17.21 12.97 6.38
C LYS A 154 17.99 13.65 5.25
N LYS A 155 19.02 12.99 4.71
CA LYS A 155 19.98 13.57 3.76
C LYS A 155 19.75 13.02 2.37
N ASP A 156 20.02 13.87 1.38
CA ASP A 156 20.15 13.47 -0.02
C ASP A 156 21.37 12.55 -0.17
N GLU A 157 21.23 11.51 -0.97
CA GLU A 157 22.26 10.51 -1.21
C GLU A 157 22.32 10.22 -2.71
N PRO A 158 23.37 10.69 -3.42
CA PRO A 158 23.44 10.62 -4.89
C PRO A 158 23.26 9.21 -5.46
N MET A 159 23.82 8.20 -4.81
CA MET A 159 23.69 6.80 -5.26
C MET A 159 22.25 6.28 -5.08
N LEU A 160 21.57 6.67 -4.01
CA LEU A 160 20.15 6.32 -3.82
C LEU A 160 19.29 7.02 -4.88
N LYS A 161 19.58 8.30 -5.17
CA LYS A 161 18.88 9.04 -6.22
C LYS A 161 19.03 8.39 -7.60
N GLU A 162 20.24 7.93 -7.93
CA GLU A 162 20.50 7.19 -9.17
C GLU A 162 19.72 5.87 -9.23
N ALA A 163 19.72 5.08 -8.15
CA ALA A 163 18.94 3.83 -8.09
C ALA A 163 17.43 4.09 -8.27
N ILE A 164 16.89 5.14 -7.64
CA ILE A 164 15.49 5.56 -7.80
C ILE A 164 15.20 5.98 -9.24
N HIS A 165 16.08 6.79 -9.85
CA HIS A 165 15.93 7.17 -11.26
C HIS A 165 15.96 5.94 -12.18
N LEU A 166 16.80 4.95 -11.89
CA LEU A 166 16.85 3.71 -12.66
C LEU A 166 15.52 2.94 -12.56
N ALA A 167 14.94 2.82 -11.36
CA ALA A 167 13.62 2.19 -11.18
C ALA A 167 12.54 2.92 -11.99
N LEU A 168 12.48 4.24 -11.89
CA LEU A 168 11.54 5.07 -12.65
C LEU A 168 11.72 4.90 -14.17
N SER A 169 12.97 4.81 -14.65
CA SER A 169 13.26 4.59 -16.08
C SER A 169 12.89 3.20 -16.60
N ASN A 170 12.65 2.24 -15.70
CA ASN A 170 12.14 0.90 -16.00
C ASN A 170 10.62 0.80 -15.79
N ASP A 171 9.90 1.92 -15.83
CA ASP A 171 8.44 1.99 -15.66
C ASP A 171 7.94 1.41 -14.32
N ILE A 172 8.76 1.52 -13.27
CA ILE A 172 8.42 1.13 -11.90
C ILE A 172 8.03 2.38 -11.11
N LEU A 173 6.82 2.40 -10.58
CA LEU A 173 6.38 3.51 -9.72
C LEU A 173 7.04 3.40 -8.36
N VAL A 174 7.52 4.53 -7.82
CA VAL A 174 8.08 4.57 -6.47
C VAL A 174 7.16 5.41 -5.58
N VAL A 175 6.71 4.81 -4.49
CA VAL A 175 5.83 5.44 -3.50
C VAL A 175 6.57 5.49 -2.17
N ALA A 176 6.77 6.68 -1.61
CA ALA A 176 7.59 6.86 -0.43
C ALA A 176 6.95 7.77 0.61
N SER A 177 7.18 7.45 1.88
CA SER A 177 6.68 8.23 3.01
C SER A 177 7.32 9.61 3.08
N ALA A 178 6.50 10.65 3.26
CA ALA A 178 7.00 12.01 3.43
C ALA A 178 7.81 12.18 4.72
N GLY A 179 7.57 11.34 5.74
CA GLY A 179 8.26 11.34 7.02
C GLY A 179 7.46 12.00 8.15
N ASN A 180 7.82 11.66 9.39
CA ASN A 180 7.17 12.16 10.61
C ASN A 180 8.05 13.21 11.30
N THR A 181 8.24 14.38 10.67
CA THR A 181 9.22 15.40 11.07
C THR A 181 8.64 16.63 11.74
N LEU A 182 7.42 16.58 12.29
CA LEU A 182 6.75 17.75 12.90
C LEU A 182 6.62 18.95 11.94
N GLY A 183 6.43 18.65 10.65
CA GLY A 183 6.28 19.64 9.60
C GLY A 183 7.56 20.34 9.16
N LEU A 184 8.74 19.83 9.55
CA LEU A 184 10.02 20.49 9.25
C LEU A 184 10.48 20.25 7.80
N TYR A 185 10.59 19.00 7.37
CA TYR A 185 11.06 18.66 6.03
C TYR A 185 10.62 17.25 5.61
N THR A 186 10.38 17.07 4.32
CA THR A 186 10.15 15.75 3.69
C THR A 186 11.46 14.94 3.71
N HIS A 187 11.37 13.62 3.92
CA HIS A 187 12.51 12.71 3.83
C HIS A 187 12.84 12.31 2.38
N TYR A 188 14.05 11.80 2.19
CA TYR A 188 14.45 11.08 0.97
C TYR A 188 14.11 9.60 1.12
N PRO A 189 13.65 8.91 0.07
CA PRO A 189 13.59 9.35 -1.33
C PRO A 189 12.30 10.10 -1.73
N ALA A 190 11.34 10.32 -0.82
CA ALA A 190 10.10 11.01 -1.15
C ALA A 190 10.30 12.43 -1.72
N MET A 191 11.42 13.08 -1.39
CA MET A 191 11.79 14.38 -1.97
C MET A 191 12.28 14.31 -3.44
N TYR A 192 12.70 13.14 -3.95
CA TYR A 192 13.19 13.01 -5.33
C TYR A 192 12.08 13.19 -6.37
N GLU A 193 12.43 13.79 -7.51
CA GLU A 193 11.51 13.94 -8.64
C GLU A 193 11.04 12.57 -9.16
N GLY A 194 9.78 12.47 -9.56
CA GLY A 194 9.17 11.22 -10.02
C GLY A 194 8.74 10.24 -8.91
N VAL A 195 9.22 10.40 -7.67
CA VAL A 195 8.74 9.63 -6.53
C VAL A 195 7.45 10.24 -5.99
N TYR A 196 6.41 9.42 -5.80
CA TYR A 196 5.19 9.86 -5.11
C TYR A 196 5.45 10.04 -3.63
N SER A 197 5.41 11.29 -3.17
CA SER A 197 5.56 11.66 -1.77
C SER A 197 4.20 11.66 -1.05
N ILE A 198 4.06 10.75 -0.07
CA ILE A 198 2.79 10.52 0.61
C ILE A 198 2.83 11.04 2.05
N SER A 199 1.89 11.92 2.38
CA SER A 199 1.64 12.41 3.73
C SER A 199 0.37 11.80 4.33
N ALA A 200 0.17 11.97 5.64
CA ALA A 200 -0.87 11.30 6.40
C ALA A 200 -1.99 12.26 6.81
N ILE A 201 -3.22 11.74 6.80
CA ILE A 201 -4.40 12.37 7.39
C ILE A 201 -5.04 11.49 8.46
N ASP A 202 -5.82 12.13 9.33
CA ASP A 202 -6.73 11.48 10.27
C ASP A 202 -8.15 11.31 9.71
N LYS A 203 -9.01 10.65 10.50
CA LYS A 203 -10.42 10.37 10.16
C LYS A 203 -11.25 11.62 9.89
N ASP A 204 -10.85 12.76 10.45
CA ASP A 204 -11.51 14.05 10.29
C ASP A 204 -10.93 14.83 9.09
N LEU A 205 -10.11 14.16 8.28
CA LEU A 205 -9.40 14.67 7.10
C LEU A 205 -8.40 15.79 7.42
N ASN A 206 -7.96 15.89 8.67
CA ASN A 206 -6.91 16.82 9.05
C ASN A 206 -5.54 16.20 8.78
N ARG A 207 -4.56 17.05 8.45
CA ARG A 207 -3.16 16.63 8.33
C ARG A 207 -2.66 16.09 9.66
N TYR A 208 -1.99 14.94 9.63
CA TYR A 208 -1.31 14.40 10.79
C TYR A 208 -0.29 15.40 11.35
N ASN A 209 -0.40 15.74 12.63
CA ASN A 209 0.45 16.74 13.28
C ASN A 209 1.96 16.44 13.14
N LEU A 210 2.36 15.17 13.22
CA LEU A 210 3.75 14.76 13.10
C LEU A 210 4.25 14.65 11.66
N ALA A 211 3.37 14.64 10.65
CA ALA A 211 3.80 14.48 9.25
C ALA A 211 4.79 15.58 8.84
N ALA A 212 5.53 15.37 7.76
CA ALA A 212 6.38 16.39 7.15
C ALA A 212 5.54 17.48 6.44
N LYS A 213 6.21 18.56 6.03
CA LYS A 213 5.72 19.52 5.02
C LYS A 213 6.80 19.71 3.97
N GLY A 214 6.45 20.31 2.84
CA GLY A 214 7.36 20.55 1.73
C GLY A 214 6.85 19.88 0.46
N LYS A 215 7.69 19.05 -0.17
CA LYS A 215 7.22 18.22 -1.30
C LYS A 215 6.25 17.17 -0.76
N ILE A 216 4.98 17.30 -1.13
CA ILE A 216 3.88 16.38 -0.85
C ILE A 216 3.06 16.28 -2.13
N ASP A 217 2.93 15.06 -2.67
CA ASP A 217 2.14 14.83 -3.89
C ASP A 217 0.69 14.50 -3.54
N TYR A 218 0.50 13.64 -2.54
CA TYR A 218 -0.82 13.21 -2.09
C TYR A 218 -0.86 12.96 -0.58
N VAL A 219 -2.08 12.85 -0.05
CA VAL A 219 -2.32 12.31 1.30
C VAL A 219 -3.15 11.04 1.27
N ALA A 220 -3.00 10.22 2.30
CA ALA A 220 -3.76 9.01 2.52
C ALA A 220 -3.98 8.77 4.03
N PRO A 221 -4.92 7.88 4.41
CA PRO A 221 -5.15 7.52 5.82
C PRO A 221 -3.88 7.04 6.51
N GLY A 222 -3.52 7.66 7.63
CA GLY A 222 -2.29 7.30 8.35
C GLY A 222 -2.31 7.56 9.84
N VAL A 223 -3.46 7.92 10.43
CA VAL A 223 -3.61 8.14 11.86
C VAL A 223 -4.66 7.19 12.42
N ASP A 224 -4.34 6.54 13.54
CA ASP A 224 -5.19 5.57 14.22
C ASP A 224 -5.73 4.50 13.26
N ILE A 225 -4.80 3.91 12.49
CA ILE A 225 -5.09 2.88 11.50
C ILE A 225 -4.96 1.51 12.18
N PRO A 226 -5.99 0.66 12.08
CA PRO A 226 -5.91 -0.73 12.50
C PRO A 226 -5.04 -1.52 11.50
N VAL A 227 -4.08 -2.29 12.02
CA VAL A 227 -3.14 -3.10 11.23
C VAL A 227 -2.89 -4.44 11.92
N TYR A 228 -2.41 -5.43 11.16
CA TYR A 228 -1.89 -6.67 11.75
C TYR A 228 -0.39 -6.52 12.06
N ASN A 229 0.00 -6.86 13.28
CA ASN A 229 1.41 -6.98 13.64
C ASN A 229 2.00 -8.32 13.11
N GLN A 230 3.29 -8.54 13.34
CA GLN A 230 3.98 -9.77 12.94
C GLN A 230 3.45 -11.06 13.59
N ASN A 231 2.69 -10.97 14.68
CA ASN A 231 2.08 -12.13 15.34
C ASN A 231 0.66 -12.41 14.84
N GLY A 232 0.11 -11.56 13.96
CA GLY A 232 -1.28 -11.64 13.51
C GLY A 232 -2.29 -10.95 14.43
N ASP A 233 -1.84 -10.22 15.48
CA ASP A 233 -2.73 -9.45 16.34
C ASP A 233 -3.09 -8.12 15.67
N THR A 234 -4.34 -7.68 15.87
CA THR A 234 -4.76 -6.33 15.50
C THR A 234 -4.23 -5.30 16.50
N ILE A 235 -3.53 -4.29 15.99
CA ILE A 235 -3.08 -3.12 16.75
C ILE A 235 -3.44 -1.83 16.01
N ILE A 236 -3.45 -0.70 16.73
CA ILE A 236 -3.68 0.63 16.15
C ILE A 236 -2.35 1.37 16.07
N GLN A 237 -2.03 1.93 14.90
CA GLN A 237 -0.78 2.64 14.65
C GLN A 237 -1.00 3.94 13.85
N SER A 238 -0.02 4.84 13.92
CA SER A 238 -0.04 6.13 13.25
C SER A 238 1.31 6.42 12.58
N GLY A 239 1.30 6.89 11.34
CA GLY A 239 2.49 7.31 10.62
C GLY A 239 2.26 7.54 9.13
N THR A 240 3.13 8.36 8.53
CA THR A 240 3.22 8.50 7.06
C THR A 240 3.57 7.18 6.36
N SER A 241 4.22 6.25 7.06
CA SER A 241 4.44 4.87 6.62
C SER A 241 3.14 4.13 6.28
N LEU A 242 2.10 4.26 7.11
CA LEU A 242 0.81 3.62 6.88
C LEU A 242 0.03 4.32 5.76
N ALA A 243 0.12 5.65 5.69
CA ALA A 243 -0.43 6.40 4.56
C ALA A 243 0.22 5.99 3.23
N THR A 244 1.53 5.74 3.22
CA THR A 244 2.26 5.24 2.05
C THR A 244 1.74 3.87 1.63
N ALA A 245 1.48 2.97 2.58
CA ALA A 245 0.89 1.67 2.30
C ALA A 245 -0.51 1.79 1.68
N TYR A 246 -1.36 2.68 2.22
CA TYR A 246 -2.66 2.98 1.62
C TYR A 246 -2.54 3.51 0.20
N ALA A 247 -1.65 4.49 -0.02
CA ALA A 247 -1.41 5.05 -1.35
C ALA A 247 -0.91 3.98 -2.33
N THR A 248 0.03 3.14 -1.92
CA THR A 248 0.52 2.00 -2.71
C THR A 248 -0.63 1.06 -3.09
N GLY A 249 -1.49 0.72 -2.13
CA GLY A 249 -2.66 -0.12 -2.38
C GLY A 249 -3.68 0.52 -3.32
N ILE A 250 -3.93 1.84 -3.18
CA ILE A 250 -4.82 2.59 -4.08
C ILE A 250 -4.25 2.63 -5.50
N ILE A 251 -2.95 2.90 -5.63
CA ILE A 251 -2.26 2.94 -6.92
C ILE A 251 -2.31 1.56 -7.57
N SER A 252 -2.12 0.47 -6.80
CA SER A 252 -2.15 -0.88 -7.35
C SER A 252 -3.54 -1.31 -7.82
N ILE A 253 -4.62 -1.01 -7.08
CA ILE A 253 -5.98 -1.34 -7.54
C ILE A 253 -6.45 -0.47 -8.72
N LEU A 254 -5.95 0.76 -8.83
CA LEU A 254 -6.19 1.56 -10.03
C LEU A 254 -5.41 0.99 -11.22
N MET A 255 -4.15 0.59 -11.02
CA MET A 255 -3.33 -0.02 -12.06
C MET A 255 -3.86 -1.36 -12.55
N SER A 256 -4.43 -2.19 -11.67
CA SER A 256 -5.00 -3.50 -12.04
C SER A 256 -6.21 -3.40 -12.97
N LYS A 257 -6.84 -2.22 -13.05
CA LYS A 257 -8.03 -1.94 -13.88
C LYS A 257 -7.69 -1.34 -15.24
N GLU A 258 -6.43 -1.04 -15.50
CA GLU A 258 -5.98 -0.43 -16.76
C GLU A 258 -5.23 -1.44 -17.62
N ASP A 259 -5.38 -1.34 -18.94
CA ASP A 259 -4.64 -2.17 -19.91
C ASP A 259 -3.14 -1.81 -19.97
N SER A 260 -2.79 -0.58 -19.57
CA SER A 260 -1.42 -0.09 -19.56
C SER A 260 -1.15 0.88 -18.41
N LYS A 261 0.06 0.82 -17.83
CA LYS A 261 0.52 1.80 -16.83
C LYS A 261 0.47 3.25 -17.32
N LYS A 262 0.57 3.49 -18.64
CA LYS A 262 0.50 4.83 -19.22
C LYS A 262 -0.89 5.46 -19.12
N ASP A 263 -1.92 4.62 -18.98
CA ASP A 263 -3.31 5.03 -18.86
C ASP A 263 -3.71 5.28 -17.41
N LEU A 264 -2.84 4.91 -16.45
CA LEU A 264 -3.06 5.11 -15.02
C LEU A 264 -3.35 6.57 -14.70
N LYS A 265 -4.57 6.84 -14.23
CA LYS A 265 -5.01 8.14 -13.75
C LYS A 265 -5.28 8.09 -12.26
N LEU A 266 -4.38 8.68 -11.49
CA LEU A 266 -4.61 8.87 -10.07
C LEU A 266 -5.72 9.87 -9.84
N THR A 267 -6.66 9.51 -8.98
CA THR A 267 -7.79 10.36 -8.62
C THR A 267 -7.61 10.85 -7.20
N SER A 268 -7.86 12.13 -6.96
CA SER A 268 -7.78 12.72 -5.62
C SER A 268 -8.90 13.69 -5.30
N LYS A 269 -9.19 13.83 -4.01
CA LYS A 269 -10.10 14.83 -3.44
C LYS A 269 -9.26 15.95 -2.79
N PRO A 270 -9.31 17.19 -3.31
CA PRO A 270 -8.60 18.31 -2.70
C PRO A 270 -9.07 18.57 -1.25
N LEU A 271 -8.12 18.72 -0.32
CA LEU A 271 -8.41 18.92 1.11
C LEU A 271 -7.94 20.27 1.67
N GLY A 272 -7.16 21.04 0.92
CA GLY A 272 -6.68 22.34 1.39
C GLY A 272 -5.43 22.81 0.68
N LYS A 273 -4.52 23.42 1.44
CA LYS A 273 -3.26 23.97 0.93
C LYS A 273 -2.35 22.85 0.43
N LYS A 274 -1.70 23.09 -0.72
CA LYS A 274 -0.77 22.12 -1.33
C LYS A 274 0.39 21.73 -0.41
N ASP A 275 0.93 22.65 0.38
CA ASP A 275 2.03 22.37 1.30
C ASP A 275 1.68 21.34 2.40
N ASP A 276 0.39 21.22 2.70
CA ASP A 276 -0.15 20.31 3.72
C ASP A 276 -0.70 19.01 3.11
N PHE A 277 -1.32 19.09 1.93
CA PHE A 277 -2.12 18.01 1.35
C PHE A 277 -1.75 17.61 -0.09
N GLY A 278 -0.77 18.27 -0.71
CA GLY A 278 -0.43 18.07 -2.12
C GLY A 278 -1.63 18.31 -3.05
N LEU A 279 -1.89 17.34 -3.92
CA LEU A 279 -3.07 17.31 -4.79
C LEU A 279 -4.34 16.84 -4.07
N GLY A 280 -4.22 16.35 -2.83
CA GLY A 280 -5.33 15.93 -1.98
C GLY A 280 -5.29 14.46 -1.62
N LEU A 281 -6.40 13.98 -1.06
CA LEU A 281 -6.59 12.58 -0.66
C LEU A 281 -6.72 11.68 -1.88
N LEU A 282 -5.86 10.68 -2.01
CA LEU A 282 -6.03 9.63 -3.03
C LEU A 282 -7.30 8.83 -2.78
N ILE A 283 -8.05 8.57 -3.86
CA ILE A 283 -9.31 7.83 -3.83
C ILE A 283 -9.44 6.89 -5.03
N ILE A 284 -10.30 5.88 -4.87
CA ILE A 284 -10.72 4.89 -5.85
C ILE A 284 -12.17 5.22 -6.22
N LYS A 285 -12.49 5.28 -7.53
CA LYS A 285 -13.83 5.65 -8.06
C LYS A 285 -14.65 4.47 -8.58
#